data_AF-A0A0S4JN32-F1
#
_entry.id   AF-A0A0S4JN32-F1
#
_cell.length_a   1.000
_cell.length_b   1.000
_cell.length_c   1.000
_cell.angle_alpha   90.00
_cell.angle_beta   90.00
_cell.angle_gamma   90.00
#
_symmetry.space_group_name_H-M   'P 1'
#
loop_
_entity.id
_entity.type
_entity.pdbx_description
1 polymer ?
#
loop_
_entity_poly.entity_id
_entity_poly.type
_entity_poly.pdbx_seq_one_letter_code
_entity_poly.pdbx_strand_id
1 'polypeptide(L)'
;MYRGVLAKEFASYHPDLHKILRNADIALPTEGVEVPIMTRWSNRRAVLIGEAAHGAIPCFLGQDSSLCVEDAALLATSLVDVPIFTDSGFEYAFKLYESVRRDRVEKYIRHSRRARKFTASPHVAVRNSILRATPSFAINRFHRWLSNWSYSAQQLEVDPKVRAQIAYRM
;
A
#
# COMPACT_ATOMS: atom_id res chain seq x y z
N MET A 1 13.87 -29.46 -5.36
CA MET A 1 14.29 -28.90 -6.66
C MET A 1 14.78 -27.45 -6.54
N TYR A 2 13.97 -26.51 -6.02
CA TYR A 2 14.34 -25.08 -5.94
C TYR A 2 15.51 -24.72 -5.02
N ARG A 3 15.78 -25.48 -3.96
CA ARG A 3 16.96 -25.28 -3.08
C ARG A 3 18.28 -25.25 -3.88
N GLY A 4 18.43 -26.11 -4.88
CA GLY A 4 19.64 -26.14 -5.72
C GLY A 4 19.77 -24.94 -6.66
N VAL A 5 18.65 -24.38 -7.11
CA VAL A 5 18.61 -23.14 -7.92
C VAL A 5 19.01 -21.96 -7.04
N LEU A 6 18.44 -21.84 -5.84
CA LEU A 6 18.79 -20.79 -4.87
C LEU A 6 20.27 -20.84 -4.48
N ALA A 7 20.82 -22.04 -4.25
CA ALA A 7 22.24 -22.19 -3.92
C ALA A 7 23.17 -21.69 -5.03
N LYS A 8 22.79 -21.89 -6.31
CA LYS A 8 23.54 -21.36 -7.46
C LYS A 8 23.41 -19.84 -7.55
N GLU A 9 22.20 -19.30 -7.47
CA GLU A 9 22.01 -17.85 -7.61
C GLU A 9 22.64 -17.05 -6.49
N PHE A 10 22.59 -17.56 -5.26
CA PHE A 10 23.17 -16.89 -4.10
C PHE A 10 24.62 -17.31 -3.83
N ALA A 11 25.30 -18.00 -4.76
CA ALA A 11 26.65 -18.51 -4.54
C ALA A 11 27.68 -17.41 -4.24
N SER A 12 27.51 -16.22 -4.82
CA SER A 12 28.40 -15.06 -4.63
C SER A 12 28.13 -14.23 -3.36
N TYR A 13 27.09 -14.58 -2.60
CA TYR A 13 26.65 -13.83 -1.41
C TYR A 13 27.40 -14.28 -0.15
N HIS A 14 27.25 -13.50 0.93
CA HIS A 14 27.90 -13.74 2.21
C HIS A 14 27.60 -15.16 2.78
N PRO A 15 28.58 -15.86 3.39
CA PRO A 15 28.42 -17.24 3.86
C PRO A 15 27.26 -17.48 4.83
N ASP A 16 26.83 -16.45 5.57
CA ASP A 16 25.68 -16.57 6.48
C ASP A 16 24.37 -16.79 5.73
N LEU A 17 24.22 -16.25 4.52
CA LEU A 17 23.06 -16.54 3.68
C LEU A 17 23.00 -18.02 3.31
N HIS A 18 24.15 -18.64 3.06
CA HIS A 18 24.21 -20.08 2.75
C HIS A 18 23.84 -20.95 3.96
N LYS A 19 24.13 -20.51 5.19
CA LYS A 19 23.67 -21.19 6.41
C LYS A 19 22.13 -21.14 6.49
N ILE A 20 21.54 -19.96 6.25
CA ILE A 20 20.08 -19.77 6.26
C ILE A 20 19.41 -20.64 5.19
N LEU A 21 19.93 -20.62 3.96
CA LEU A 21 19.38 -21.41 2.84
C LEU A 21 19.45 -22.93 3.09
N ARG A 22 20.52 -23.41 3.76
CA ARG A 22 20.65 -24.82 4.13
C ARG A 22 19.62 -25.26 5.18
N ASN A 23 19.27 -24.37 6.10
CA ASN A 23 18.32 -24.64 7.18
C ASN A 23 16.84 -24.52 6.74
N ALA A 24 16.56 -23.93 5.57
CA ALA A 24 15.19 -23.64 5.15
C ALA A 24 14.49 -24.89 4.58
N ASP A 25 13.63 -25.57 5.35
CA ASP A 25 12.96 -26.84 4.99
C ASP A 25 12.27 -26.85 3.62
N ILE A 26 11.63 -25.72 3.27
CA ILE A 26 10.83 -25.58 2.07
C ILE A 26 11.27 -24.33 1.30
N ALA A 27 11.35 -24.46 -0.02
CA ALA A 27 11.54 -23.35 -0.95
C ALA A 27 10.44 -23.37 -1.99
N LEU A 28 9.47 -22.45 -1.86
CA LEU A 28 8.36 -22.28 -2.79
C LEU A 28 8.58 -20.98 -3.57
N PRO A 29 8.70 -21.03 -4.91
CA PRO A 29 8.65 -19.82 -5.72
C PRO A 29 7.24 -19.24 -5.65
N THR A 30 7.14 -17.94 -5.40
CA THR A 30 5.89 -17.19 -5.44
C THR A 30 6.00 -16.14 -6.54
N GLU A 31 5.02 -16.11 -7.43
CA GLU A 31 4.93 -15.04 -8.42
C GLU A 31 4.36 -13.78 -7.78
N GLY A 32 5.01 -12.65 -8.08
CA GLY A 32 4.56 -11.34 -7.64
C GLY A 32 3.80 -10.64 -8.77
N VAL A 33 2.51 -10.39 -8.58
CA VAL A 33 1.69 -9.58 -9.48
C VAL A 33 1.37 -8.24 -8.83
N GLU A 34 1.50 -7.16 -9.60
CA GLU A 34 1.11 -5.81 -9.18
C GLU A 34 -0.20 -5.42 -9.86
N VAL A 35 -1.12 -4.84 -9.08
CA VAL A 35 -2.36 -4.27 -9.58
C VAL A 35 -2.06 -2.91 -10.24
N PRO A 36 -2.53 -2.66 -11.47
CA PRO A 36 -2.35 -1.36 -12.11
C PRO A 36 -3.09 -0.27 -11.34
N ILE A 37 -2.58 0.96 -11.38
CA ILE A 37 -3.26 2.11 -10.77
C ILE A 37 -4.58 2.35 -11.51
N MET A 38 -5.69 1.98 -10.86
CA MET A 38 -7.03 2.11 -11.42
C MET A 38 -7.54 3.55 -11.29
N THR A 39 -8.25 4.03 -12.32
CA THR A 39 -8.87 5.36 -12.35
C THR A 39 -10.16 5.45 -11.53
N ARG A 40 -10.77 4.30 -11.20
CA ARG A 40 -11.98 4.21 -10.38
C ARG A 40 -11.91 2.94 -9.52
N TRP A 41 -12.23 3.05 -8.23
CA TRP A 41 -12.20 1.90 -7.31
C TRP A 41 -13.59 1.37 -6.96
N SER A 42 -14.63 2.02 -7.44
CA SER A 42 -16.02 1.68 -7.12
C SER A 42 -16.88 1.57 -8.37
N ASN A 43 -17.96 0.79 -8.28
CA ASN A 43 -18.98 0.73 -9.30
C ASN A 43 -20.33 0.42 -8.64
N ARG A 44 -21.27 1.37 -8.69
CA ARG A 44 -22.57 1.31 -8.01
C ARG A 44 -22.41 0.94 -6.52
N ARG A 45 -22.73 -0.30 -6.16
CA ARG A 45 -22.71 -0.82 -4.78
C ARG A 45 -21.47 -1.66 -4.44
N ALA A 46 -20.51 -1.74 -5.35
CA ALA A 46 -19.26 -2.46 -5.13
C ALA A 46 -18.09 -1.48 -5.03
N VAL A 47 -17.16 -1.77 -4.11
CA VAL A 47 -15.91 -1.01 -3.92
C VAL A 47 -14.75 -1.97 -3.71
N LEU A 48 -13.61 -1.64 -4.31
CA LEU A 48 -12.34 -2.34 -4.13
C LEU A 48 -11.57 -1.69 -2.98
N ILE A 49 -11.02 -2.53 -2.10
CA ILE A 49 -10.16 -2.12 -0.98
C ILE A 49 -8.97 -3.07 -0.87
N GLY A 50 -7.94 -2.65 -0.14
CA GLY A 50 -6.74 -3.42 0.11
C GLY A 50 -6.03 -3.82 -1.18
N GLU A 51 -5.47 -5.03 -1.19
CA GLU A 51 -4.71 -5.52 -2.34
C GLU A 51 -5.55 -5.62 -3.62
N ALA A 52 -6.88 -5.73 -3.54
CA ALA A 52 -7.73 -5.72 -4.73
C ALA A 52 -7.74 -4.36 -5.44
N ALA A 53 -7.54 -3.26 -4.71
CA ALA A 53 -7.47 -1.91 -5.27
C ALA A 53 -6.02 -1.48 -5.57
N HIS A 54 -5.07 -1.92 -4.75
CA HIS A 54 -3.70 -1.38 -4.78
C HIS A 54 -2.61 -2.39 -4.40
N GLY A 55 -2.86 -3.68 -4.62
CA GLY A 55 -1.88 -4.73 -4.42
C GLY A 55 -0.57 -4.41 -5.15
N ALA A 56 0.47 -4.10 -4.38
CA ALA A 56 1.75 -3.67 -4.91
C ALA A 56 2.84 -4.65 -4.50
N ILE A 57 3.53 -5.21 -5.47
CA ILE A 57 4.65 -6.14 -5.24
C ILE A 57 5.91 -5.58 -5.89
N PRO A 58 7.08 -5.66 -5.23
CA PRO A 58 7.36 -6.13 -3.86
C PRO A 58 7.07 -5.11 -2.76
N CYS A 59 6.65 -5.64 -1.60
CA CYS A 59 6.45 -4.98 -0.30
C CYS A 59 7.74 -4.39 0.28
N PHE A 60 8.37 -3.43 -0.39
CA PHE A 60 9.69 -2.94 0.04
C PHE A 60 9.61 -2.12 1.34
N LEU A 61 8.47 -1.48 1.60
CA LEU A 61 8.25 -0.64 2.79
C LEU A 61 7.51 -1.35 3.93
N GLY A 62 6.99 -2.56 3.68
CA GLY A 62 6.40 -3.42 4.72
C GLY A 62 5.13 -2.87 5.38
N GLN A 63 4.31 -2.08 4.70
CA GLN A 63 3.06 -1.53 5.25
C GLN A 63 1.79 -1.96 4.51
N ASP A 64 1.87 -2.93 3.61
CA ASP A 64 0.73 -3.30 2.75
C ASP A 64 -0.48 -3.77 3.57
N SER A 65 -0.25 -4.54 4.63
CA SER A 65 -1.31 -4.93 5.57
C SER A 65 -1.89 -3.73 6.32
N SER A 66 -1.05 -2.78 6.75
CA SER A 66 -1.52 -1.55 7.39
C SER A 66 -2.38 -0.73 6.45
N LEU A 67 -2.04 -0.67 5.15
CA LEU A 67 -2.86 0.02 4.16
C LEU A 67 -4.25 -0.61 4.01
N CYS A 68 -4.34 -1.94 4.05
CA CYS A 68 -5.62 -2.65 4.00
C CYS A 68 -6.50 -2.35 5.23
N VAL A 69 -5.90 -2.28 6.42
CA VAL A 69 -6.63 -1.94 7.65
C VAL A 69 -7.10 -0.48 7.63
N GLU A 70 -6.24 0.44 7.20
CA GLU A 70 -6.59 1.86 7.01
C GLU A 70 -7.76 2.02 6.01
N ASP A 71 -7.79 1.25 4.92
CA ASP A 71 -8.90 1.26 3.97
C ASP A 71 -10.21 0.83 4.61
N ALA A 72 -10.19 -0.28 5.37
CA ALA A 72 -11.38 -0.80 6.04
C ALA A 72 -11.94 0.23 7.04
N ALA A 73 -11.07 0.88 7.81
CA ALA A 73 -11.46 1.92 8.75
C ALA A 73 -12.06 3.15 8.04
N LEU A 74 -11.41 3.66 6.99
CA LEU A 74 -11.92 4.80 6.21
C LEU A 74 -13.24 4.51 5.51
N LEU A 75 -13.37 3.31 4.94
CA LEU A 75 -14.59 2.89 4.28
C LEU A 75 -15.74 2.79 5.28
N ALA A 76 -15.49 2.19 6.45
CA ALA A 76 -16.48 2.12 7.52
C ALA A 76 -16.94 3.53 7.92
N THR A 77 -16.01 4.46 8.17
CA THR A 77 -16.35 5.85 8.53
C THR A 77 -17.12 6.57 7.43
N SER A 78 -16.72 6.41 6.15
CA SER A 78 -17.40 7.02 5.00
C SER A 78 -18.86 6.56 4.82
N LEU A 79 -19.22 5.39 5.37
CA LEU A 79 -20.56 4.82 5.26
C LEU A 79 -21.48 5.24 6.40
N VAL A 80 -20.97 5.70 7.55
CA VAL A 80 -21.79 5.98 8.75
C VAL A 80 -22.73 7.18 8.54
N ASP A 81 -22.25 8.25 7.93
CA ASP A 81 -23.01 9.52 7.83
C ASP A 81 -23.80 9.70 6.53
N VAL A 82 -23.73 8.71 5.62
CA VAL A 82 -24.37 8.75 4.30
C VAL A 82 -25.64 7.88 4.27
N PRO A 83 -26.79 8.40 3.81
CA PRO A 83 -27.98 7.58 3.58
C PRO A 83 -27.74 6.54 2.45
N ILE A 84 -27.51 5.27 2.82
CA ILE A 84 -27.18 4.17 1.90
C ILE A 84 -28.41 3.38 1.41
N PHE A 85 -29.51 4.06 1.10
CA PHE A 85 -30.74 3.42 0.61
C PHE A 85 -30.78 3.29 -0.92
N THR A 86 -30.00 4.11 -1.62
CA THR A 86 -29.96 4.23 -3.08
C THR A 86 -28.55 4.04 -3.61
N ASP A 87 -28.42 3.75 -4.91
CA ASP A 87 -27.12 3.64 -5.59
C ASP A 87 -26.31 4.95 -5.46
N SER A 88 -26.97 6.10 -5.48
CA SER A 88 -26.32 7.41 -5.37
C SER A 88 -25.70 7.66 -3.98
N GLY A 89 -26.28 7.10 -2.91
CA GLY A 89 -25.69 7.14 -1.58
C GLY A 89 -24.39 6.32 -1.51
N PHE A 90 -24.40 5.10 -2.04
CA PHE A 90 -23.20 4.26 -2.12
C PHE A 90 -22.10 4.92 -2.95
N GLU A 91 -22.44 5.41 -4.15
CA GLU A 91 -21.46 6.06 -5.02
C GLU A 91 -20.84 7.30 -4.37
N TYR A 92 -21.62 8.06 -3.60
CA TYR A 92 -21.11 9.22 -2.87
C TYR A 92 -20.11 8.80 -1.77
N ALA A 93 -20.49 7.85 -0.92
CA ALA A 93 -19.62 7.34 0.15
C ALA A 93 -18.31 6.75 -0.41
N PHE A 94 -18.40 5.97 -1.50
CA PHE A 94 -17.21 5.39 -2.12
C PHE A 94 -16.32 6.43 -2.80
N LYS A 95 -16.90 7.49 -3.39
CA LYS A 95 -16.12 8.58 -3.96
C LYS A 95 -15.39 9.38 -2.88
N LEU A 96 -16.01 9.57 -1.73
CA LEU A 96 -15.40 10.22 -0.58
C LEU A 96 -14.19 9.40 -0.07
N TYR A 97 -14.39 8.10 0.16
CA TYR A 97 -13.32 7.15 0.47
C TYR A 97 -12.17 7.23 -0.57
N GLU A 98 -12.47 7.12 -1.85
CA GLU A 98 -11.48 7.14 -2.94
C GLU A 98 -10.69 8.46 -2.95
N SER A 99 -11.35 9.60 -2.70
CA SER A 99 -10.73 10.93 -2.71
C SER A 99 -9.70 11.13 -1.60
N VAL A 100 -9.96 10.60 -0.40
CA VAL A 100 -9.02 10.67 0.72
C VAL A 100 -7.89 9.66 0.54
N ARG A 101 -8.22 8.48 0.01
CA ARG A 101 -7.31 7.34 0.06
C ARG A 101 -6.32 7.26 -1.11
N ARG A 102 -6.74 7.66 -2.31
CA ARG A 102 -5.91 7.56 -3.53
C ARG A 102 -4.52 8.18 -3.35
N ASP A 103 -4.47 9.39 -2.79
CA ASP A 103 -3.22 10.13 -2.58
C ASP A 103 -2.20 9.38 -1.72
N ARG A 104 -2.66 8.76 -0.62
CA ARG A 104 -1.80 8.02 0.32
C ARG A 104 -1.27 6.74 -0.31
N VAL A 105 -2.15 6.01 -1.00
CA VAL A 105 -1.82 4.74 -1.67
C VAL A 105 -0.84 4.98 -2.82
N GLU A 106 -1.11 5.95 -3.71
CA GLU A 106 -0.22 6.24 -4.84
C GLU A 106 1.17 6.74 -4.40
N LYS A 107 1.23 7.57 -3.34
CA LYS A 107 2.51 7.99 -2.75
C LYS A 107 3.27 6.78 -2.21
N TYR A 108 2.60 5.90 -1.47
CA TYR A 108 3.22 4.67 -0.97
C TYR A 108 3.80 3.80 -2.07
N ILE A 109 3.00 3.46 -3.09
CA ILE A 109 3.43 2.61 -4.22
C ILE A 109 4.65 3.24 -4.90
N ARG A 110 4.62 4.56 -5.14
CA ARG A 110 5.73 5.29 -5.75
C ARG A 110 6.99 5.23 -4.90
N HIS A 111 6.89 5.39 -3.59
CA HIS A 111 8.02 5.29 -2.68
C HIS A 111 8.56 3.85 -2.60
N SER A 112 7.69 2.85 -2.54
CA SER A 112 8.07 1.43 -2.54
C SER A 112 8.83 1.06 -3.82
N ARG A 113 8.31 1.45 -4.99
CA ARG A 113 8.98 1.25 -6.29
C ARG A 113 10.34 1.92 -6.36
N ARG A 114 10.48 3.16 -5.86
CA ARG A 114 11.77 3.88 -5.81
C ARG A 114 12.77 3.18 -4.89
N ALA A 115 12.33 2.78 -3.70
CA ALA A 115 13.19 2.14 -2.71
C ALA A 115 13.67 0.75 -3.19
N ARG A 116 12.79 -0.01 -3.87
CA ARG A 116 13.17 -1.23 -4.61
C ARG A 116 14.22 -0.95 -5.69
N LYS A 117 13.97 0.04 -6.56
CA LYS A 117 14.92 0.37 -7.64
C LYS A 117 16.30 0.77 -7.08
N PHE A 118 16.31 1.49 -5.95
CA PHE A 118 17.53 1.88 -5.27
C PHE A 118 18.30 0.68 -4.69
N THR A 119 17.60 -0.25 -4.04
CA THR A 119 18.25 -1.44 -3.45
C THR A 119 18.69 -2.47 -4.48
N ALA A 120 17.96 -2.62 -5.57
CA ALA A 120 18.31 -3.46 -6.71
C ALA A 120 19.41 -2.86 -7.62
N SER A 121 19.96 -1.68 -7.28
CA SER A 121 20.99 -1.04 -8.08
C SER A 121 22.27 -1.91 -8.17
N PRO A 122 22.83 -2.11 -9.37
CA PRO A 122 24.06 -2.87 -9.56
C PRO A 122 25.30 -2.16 -8.98
N HIS A 123 25.21 -0.85 -8.76
CA HIS A 123 26.29 -0.04 -8.17
C HIS A 123 26.29 -0.13 -6.64
N VAL A 124 26.61 -1.32 -6.13
CA VAL A 124 26.60 -1.68 -4.71
C VAL A 124 27.42 -0.71 -3.84
N ALA A 125 28.62 -0.34 -4.29
CA ALA A 125 29.50 0.57 -3.54
C ALA A 125 28.87 1.96 -3.36
N VAL A 126 28.33 2.53 -4.43
CA VAL A 126 27.66 3.84 -4.41
C VAL A 126 26.43 3.80 -3.50
N ARG A 127 25.56 2.80 -3.68
CA ARG A 127 24.38 2.59 -2.84
C ARG A 127 24.76 2.48 -1.36
N ASN A 128 25.77 1.69 -1.03
CA ASN A 128 26.21 1.48 0.36
C ASN A 128 26.83 2.74 0.97
N SER A 129 27.55 3.54 0.18
CA SER A 129 28.08 4.83 0.63
C SER A 129 26.96 5.84 0.89
N ILE A 130 25.96 5.92 0.02
CA ILE A 130 24.77 6.76 0.22
C ILE A 130 24.04 6.34 1.50
N LEU A 131 23.82 5.03 1.71
CA LEU A 131 23.15 4.54 2.90
C LEU A 131 23.91 4.89 4.19
N ARG A 132 25.25 4.75 4.18
CA ARG A 132 26.09 5.13 5.33
C ARG A 132 26.12 6.63 5.59
N ALA A 133 26.08 7.43 4.53
CA ALA A 133 26.07 8.88 4.63
C ALA A 133 24.68 9.45 4.96
N THR A 134 23.61 8.66 4.82
CA THR A 134 22.25 9.11 5.10
C THR A 134 22.07 9.31 6.61
N PRO A 135 21.81 10.55 7.07
CA PRO A 135 21.66 10.80 8.49
C PRO A 135 20.40 10.14 9.07
N SER A 136 20.48 9.69 10.33
CA SER A 136 19.35 9.03 11.01
C SER A 136 18.09 9.90 11.07
N PHE A 137 18.22 11.23 11.10
CA PHE A 137 17.05 12.12 11.11
C PHE A 137 16.23 12.03 9.81
N ALA A 138 16.89 11.81 8.66
CA ALA A 138 16.22 11.72 7.37
C ALA A 138 15.43 10.41 7.28
N ILE A 139 16.05 9.32 7.74
CA ILE A 139 15.41 8.00 7.88
C ILE A 139 14.22 8.10 8.85
N ASN A 140 14.40 8.72 10.02
CA ASN A 140 13.33 8.88 11.00
C ASN A 140 12.18 9.77 10.51
N ARG A 141 12.46 10.79 9.68
CA ARG A 141 11.41 11.59 9.06
C ARG A 141 10.60 10.76 8.06
N PHE A 142 11.28 9.98 7.22
CA PHE A 142 10.61 9.08 6.28
C PHE A 142 9.79 8.01 6.99
N HIS A 143 10.35 7.39 8.04
CA HIS A 143 9.64 6.41 8.85
C HIS A 143 8.40 7.02 9.55
N ARG A 144 8.51 8.24 10.09
CA ARG A 144 7.37 8.95 10.67
C ARG A 144 6.30 9.27 9.64
N TRP A 145 6.69 9.69 8.44
CA TRP A 145 5.72 9.90 7.36
C TRP A 145 4.97 8.60 7.00
N LEU A 146 5.68 7.47 6.98
CA LEU A 146 5.07 6.16 6.74
C LEU A 146 4.13 5.72 7.87
N SER A 147 4.54 5.90 9.13
CA SER A 147 3.84 5.35 10.29
C SER A 147 2.75 6.26 10.88
N ASN A 148 2.95 7.58 10.83
CA ASN A 148 2.03 8.56 11.45
C ASN A 148 1.03 9.13 10.44
N TRP A 149 0.66 8.36 9.42
CA TRP A 149 -0.41 8.79 8.54
C TRP A 149 -1.72 8.83 9.33
N SER A 150 -2.44 9.95 9.21
CA SER A 150 -3.75 10.14 9.83
C SER A 150 -4.68 10.81 8.83
N TYR A 151 -5.97 10.59 9.02
CA TYR A 151 -7.03 11.32 8.33
C TYR A 151 -7.81 12.15 9.36
N SER A 152 -8.28 13.33 8.95
CA SER A 152 -9.22 14.09 9.78
C SER A 152 -10.64 13.63 9.46
N ALA A 153 -11.46 13.40 10.49
CA ALA A 153 -12.88 13.10 10.31
C ALA A 153 -13.61 14.19 9.50
N GLN A 154 -13.14 15.44 9.57
CA GLN A 154 -13.65 16.57 8.78
C GLN A 154 -13.51 16.35 7.27
N GLN A 155 -12.51 15.57 6.82
CA GLN A 155 -12.35 15.24 5.40
C GLN A 155 -13.42 14.26 4.91
N LEU A 156 -14.10 13.59 5.85
CA LEU A 156 -15.19 12.66 5.60
C LEU A 156 -16.56 13.24 6.01
N GLU A 157 -16.61 14.48 6.50
CA GLU A 157 -17.88 15.12 6.84
C GLU A 157 -18.72 15.36 5.59
N VAL A 158 -19.95 14.87 5.64
CA VAL A 158 -20.92 15.03 4.56
C VAL A 158 -21.60 16.39 4.73
N ASP A 159 -21.55 17.24 3.69
CA ASP A 159 -22.30 18.50 3.69
C ASP A 159 -23.79 18.20 3.94
N PRO A 160 -24.43 18.84 4.94
CA PRO A 160 -25.86 18.66 5.25
C PRO A 160 -26.78 18.81 4.03
N LYS A 161 -26.43 19.69 3.08
CA LYS A 161 -27.20 19.90 1.84
C LYS A 161 -27.11 18.68 0.92
N VAL A 162 -25.92 18.09 0.79
CA VAL A 162 -25.70 16.89 -0.02
C VAL A 162 -26.39 15.69 0.63
N ARG A 163 -26.32 15.58 1.97
CA ARG A 163 -27.05 14.56 2.73
C ARG A 163 -28.56 14.63 2.48
N ALA A 164 -29.14 15.83 2.55
CA ALA A 164 -30.56 16.05 2.28
C ALA A 164 -30.92 15.74 0.82
N GLN A 165 -30.07 16.13 -0.14
CA GLN A 165 -30.28 15.84 -1.56
C GLN A 165 -30.24 14.34 -1.88
N ILE A 166 -29.31 13.60 -1.28
CA ILE A 166 -29.21 12.14 -1.42
C ILE A 166 -30.45 11.47 -0.81
N ALA A 167 -30.90 11.93 0.36
CA ALA A 167 -32.10 11.42 1.02
C ALA A 167 -33.39 11.71 0.24
N TYR A 168 -33.51 12.88 -0.39
CA TYR A 168 -34.72 13.30 -1.13
C TYR A 168 -34.82 12.67 -2.53
N ARG A 169 -33.72 12.13 -3.07
CA ARG A 169 -33.72 11.36 -4.33
C ARG A 169 -34.19 9.91 -4.15
N MET A 170 -34.98 9.64 -3.10
CA MET A 170 -35.71 8.39 -2.88
C MET A 170 -36.84 8.20 -3.88
#